data_AF-A0A0J9TNW3-F1
#
_entry.id   AF-A0A0J9TNW3-F1
#
_cell.length_a   1.000
_cell.length_b   1.000
_cell.length_c   1.000
_cell.angle_alpha   90.00
_cell.angle_beta   90.00
_cell.angle_gamma   90.00
#
_symmetry.space_group_name_H-M   'P 1'
#
loop_
_entity.id
_entity.type
_entity.pdbx_description
1 polymer ?
#
loop_
_entity_poly.entity_id
_entity_poly.type
_entity_poly.pdbx_seq_one_letter_code
_entity_poly.pdbx_strand_id
1 'polypeptide(L)'
;MFNIYTRGFSKKAGWSWIKNRRGRKKILSFAYPPKERSSIVKLTDESDKLVFVCNGKLRNSFMTTVKSMKETKCVVKNDTICTPCLVVSKAKCHTLLESFTYDEILHLEKLAPRILQAFEEAQSRVQQDGQNRVLSKHEAVKFRLVE
;
A
#
# COMPACT_ATOMS: atom_id res chain seq x y z
N MET A 1 12.88 -44.23 -8.85
CA MET A 1 12.52 -43.59 -7.56
C MET A 1 12.60 -42.09 -7.77
N PHE A 2 11.48 -41.37 -7.80
CA PHE A 2 11.49 -39.92 -8.00
C PHE A 2 11.73 -39.22 -6.66
N ASN A 3 12.80 -38.43 -6.55
CA ASN A 3 13.04 -37.58 -5.40
C ASN A 3 11.96 -36.50 -5.35
N ILE A 4 11.00 -36.65 -4.43
CA ILE A 4 10.04 -35.61 -4.09
C ILE A 4 10.79 -34.56 -3.28
N TYR A 5 11.19 -33.47 -3.92
CA TYR A 5 11.69 -32.29 -3.23
C TYR A 5 10.51 -31.60 -2.54
N THR A 6 10.32 -31.88 -1.25
CA THR A 6 9.47 -31.05 -0.40
C THR A 6 10.17 -29.71 -0.21
N ARG A 7 9.73 -28.68 -0.95
CA ARG A 7 10.13 -27.30 -0.69
C ARG A 7 9.68 -26.95 0.73
N GLY A 8 10.62 -26.94 1.68
CA GLY A 8 10.41 -26.38 3.00
C GLY A 8 10.13 -24.88 2.86
N PHE A 9 8.86 -24.50 2.79
CA PHE A 9 8.49 -23.10 2.95
C PHE A 9 8.94 -22.67 4.35
N SER A 10 9.92 -21.77 4.42
CA SER A 10 10.37 -21.16 5.67
C SER A 10 9.16 -20.65 6.46
N LYS A 11 9.08 -20.95 7.77
CA LYS A 11 8.10 -20.31 8.68
C LYS A 11 8.28 -18.78 8.75
N LYS A 12 9.43 -18.27 8.27
CA LYS A 12 9.74 -16.83 8.09
C LYS A 12 9.44 -16.32 6.68
N ALA A 13 8.77 -17.10 5.82
CA ALA A 13 8.33 -16.60 4.54
C ALA A 13 7.36 -15.44 4.80
N GLY A 14 7.74 -14.25 4.33
CA GLY A 14 7.03 -13.00 4.59
C GLY A 14 5.55 -13.06 4.23
N TRP A 15 4.85 -11.99 4.60
CA TRP A 15 3.41 -11.82 4.44
C TRP A 15 2.94 -12.32 3.06
N SER A 16 2.22 -13.45 3.03
CA SER A 16 1.73 -14.01 1.78
C SER A 16 0.51 -13.23 1.31
N TRP A 17 0.71 -12.34 0.36
CA TRP A 17 -0.32 -11.52 -0.28
C TRP A 17 -1.53 -12.33 -0.79
N ILE A 18 -1.28 -13.59 -1.18
CA ILE A 18 -2.30 -14.54 -1.66
C ILE A 18 -3.33 -14.86 -0.56
N LYS A 19 -2.90 -14.94 0.71
CA LYS A 19 -3.79 -15.20 1.86
C LYS A 19 -4.69 -14.00 2.17
N ASN A 20 -4.21 -12.77 1.95
CA ASN A 20 -4.98 -11.55 2.19
C ASN A 20 -5.94 -11.17 1.03
N ARG A 21 -5.74 -11.74 -0.17
CA ARG A 21 -6.56 -11.46 -1.36
C ARG A 21 -7.94 -12.13 -1.34
N ARG A 22 -8.10 -13.26 -0.64
CA ARG A 22 -9.36 -14.00 -0.61
C ARG A 22 -10.41 -13.25 0.21
N GLY A 23 -11.16 -12.37 -0.46
CA GLY A 23 -12.47 -11.91 0.03
C GLY A 23 -12.68 -10.40 0.17
N ARG A 24 -11.65 -9.56 0.12
CA ARG A 24 -11.82 -8.10 0.24
C ARG A 24 -12.29 -7.49 -1.08
N LYS A 25 -13.61 -7.45 -1.27
CA LYS A 25 -14.20 -6.67 -2.36
C LYS A 25 -14.02 -5.17 -2.05
N LYS A 26 -13.60 -4.36 -3.03
CA LYS A 26 -13.36 -2.90 -2.87
C LYS A 26 -14.57 -2.23 -2.21
N ILE A 27 -14.37 -1.60 -1.05
CA ILE A 27 -15.43 -1.01 -0.22
C ILE A 27 -16.07 0.20 -0.92
N LEU A 28 -15.26 0.93 -1.70
CA LEU A 28 -15.64 2.08 -2.50
C LEU A 28 -15.80 1.73 -3.98
N SER A 29 -16.74 2.41 -4.65
CA SER A 29 -16.92 2.40 -6.09
C SER A 29 -17.21 3.80 -6.62
N PHE A 30 -16.62 4.16 -7.76
CA PHE A 30 -16.87 5.43 -8.44
C PHE A 30 -16.59 5.26 -9.93
N ALA A 31 -17.18 6.13 -10.75
CA ALA A 31 -16.90 6.15 -12.19
C ALA A 31 -15.52 6.79 -12.44
N TYR A 32 -14.71 6.19 -13.31
CA TYR A 32 -13.43 6.74 -13.72
C TYR A 32 -13.42 7.00 -15.23
N PRO A 33 -13.04 8.20 -15.69
CA PRO A 33 -12.67 9.37 -14.90
C PRO A 33 -13.89 10.00 -14.19
N PRO A 34 -13.74 10.51 -12.95
CA PRO A 34 -14.85 11.13 -12.24
C PRO A 34 -15.12 12.53 -12.81
N LYS A 35 -16.39 12.81 -13.10
CA LYS A 35 -16.86 14.13 -13.57
C LYS A 35 -16.87 15.14 -12.43
N GLU A 36 -17.39 14.73 -11.28
CA GLU A 36 -17.46 15.53 -10.06
C GLU A 36 -16.24 15.23 -9.18
N ARG A 37 -15.24 16.11 -9.25
CA ARG A 37 -14.00 15.99 -8.47
C ARG A 37 -13.40 17.36 -8.15
N SER A 38 -12.51 17.38 -7.17
CA SER A 38 -11.64 18.53 -6.89
C SER A 38 -10.65 18.78 -8.03
N SER A 39 -9.87 19.85 -7.90
CA SER A 39 -8.64 20.04 -8.67
C SER A 39 -7.74 18.81 -8.53
N ILE A 40 -7.09 18.43 -9.64
CA ILE A 40 -6.07 17.39 -9.63
C ILE A 40 -4.75 18.03 -9.20
N VAL A 41 -4.11 17.40 -8.22
CA VAL A 41 -2.78 17.76 -7.74
C VAL A 41 -1.83 16.63 -8.11
N LYS A 42 -0.63 16.95 -8.60
CA LYS A 42 0.42 15.94 -8.74
C LYS A 42 1.05 15.68 -7.38
N LEU A 43 1.35 14.42 -7.07
CA LEU A 43 1.96 14.06 -5.78
C LEU A 43 3.32 14.76 -5.57
N THR A 44 4.10 14.87 -6.65
CA THR A 44 5.29 15.72 -6.77
C THR A 44 5.36 16.21 -8.22
N ASP A 45 6.13 17.26 -8.51
CA ASP A 45 6.20 17.83 -9.87
C ASP A 45 6.67 16.82 -10.92
N GLU A 46 7.57 15.93 -10.52
CA GLU A 46 8.17 14.87 -11.35
C GLU A 46 7.36 13.56 -11.36
N SER A 47 6.41 13.39 -10.43
CA SER A 47 5.66 12.15 -10.30
C SER A 47 4.49 12.10 -11.27
N ASP A 48 4.35 10.97 -11.96
CA ASP A 48 3.14 10.64 -12.72
C ASP A 48 1.93 10.34 -11.82
N LYS A 49 2.01 10.46 -10.49
CA LYS A 49 0.87 10.16 -9.60
C LYS A 49 0.01 11.40 -9.40
N LEU A 50 -1.28 11.26 -9.67
CA LEU A 50 -2.31 12.27 -9.51
C LEU A 50 -3.15 11.99 -8.28
N VAL A 51 -3.44 13.04 -7.52
CA VAL A 51 -4.22 13.03 -6.29
C VAL A 51 -5.40 13.98 -6.46
N PHE A 52 -6.60 13.51 -6.15
CA PHE A 52 -7.82 14.33 -6.15
C PHE A 52 -8.87 13.73 -5.23
N VAL A 53 -9.87 14.52 -4.87
CA VAL A 53 -11.03 14.08 -4.10
C VAL A 53 -12.24 13.99 -5.03
N CYS A 54 -12.98 12.90 -4.96
CA CYS A 54 -14.27 12.76 -5.64
C CYS A 54 -15.28 12.06 -4.73
N ASN A 55 -16.55 12.02 -5.16
CA ASN A 55 -17.57 11.27 -4.43
C ASN A 55 -17.59 9.81 -4.88
N GLY A 56 -17.39 8.90 -3.93
CA GLY A 56 -17.53 7.46 -4.11
C GLY A 56 -18.80 6.92 -3.46
N LYS A 57 -19.32 5.82 -4.01
CA LYS A 57 -20.40 5.02 -3.43
C LYS A 57 -19.80 3.90 -2.58
N LEU A 58 -20.15 3.89 -1.30
CA LEU A 58 -19.86 2.75 -0.44
C LEU A 58 -20.82 1.61 -0.74
N ARG A 59 -20.38 0.37 -0.51
CA ARG A 59 -21.25 -0.80 -0.60
C ARG A 59 -22.35 -0.74 0.47
N ASN A 60 -23.55 -1.16 0.10
CA ASN A 60 -24.71 -1.18 0.99
C ASN A 60 -24.50 -2.05 2.25
N SER A 61 -23.58 -3.02 2.23
CA SER A 61 -23.20 -3.81 3.41
C SER A 61 -22.59 -2.98 4.55
N PHE A 62 -22.20 -1.72 4.30
CA PHE A 62 -21.62 -0.81 5.29
C PHE A 62 -22.64 0.19 5.87
N MET A 63 -23.93 0.10 5.50
CA MET A 63 -24.97 1.02 6.01
C MET A 63 -25.05 1.07 7.53
N THR A 64 -24.94 -0.06 8.22
CA THR A 64 -25.00 -0.14 9.68
C THR A 64 -23.76 0.46 10.33
N THR A 65 -22.59 0.21 9.74
CA THR A 65 -21.30 0.77 10.21
C THR A 65 -21.29 2.29 10.06
N VAL A 66 -21.66 2.82 8.88
CA VAL A 66 -21.67 4.27 8.62
C VAL A 66 -22.60 5.01 9.59
N LYS A 67 -23.78 4.45 9.91
CA LYS A 67 -24.69 5.04 10.91
C LYS A 67 -24.10 5.15 12.32
N SER A 68 -23.12 4.31 12.64
CA SER A 68 -22.46 4.29 13.96
C SER A 68 -21.19 5.14 14.03
N MET A 69 -20.66 5.60 12.89
CA MET A 69 -19.42 6.38 12.84
C MET A 69 -19.74 7.87 13.02
N LYS A 70 -19.08 8.52 13.98
CA LYS A 70 -19.36 9.93 14.35
C LYS A 70 -18.62 10.95 13.49
N GLU A 71 -17.51 10.58 12.87
CA GLU A 71 -16.60 11.51 12.16
C GLU A 71 -16.71 11.43 10.62
N THR A 72 -17.49 10.48 10.11
CA THR A 72 -17.51 10.18 8.67
C THR A 72 -18.32 11.23 7.91
N LYS A 73 -17.70 11.84 6.90
CA LYS A 73 -18.41 12.66 5.93
C LYS A 73 -19.13 11.73 4.96
N CYS A 74 -20.45 11.62 5.06
CA CYS A 74 -21.24 10.79 4.17
C CYS A 74 -22.66 11.31 4.02
N VAL A 75 -23.24 11.10 2.84
CA VAL A 75 -24.60 11.47 2.47
C VAL A 75 -25.33 10.20 2.07
N VAL A 76 -26.40 9.87 2.79
CA VAL A 76 -27.26 8.72 2.50
C VAL A 76 -28.48 9.22 1.71
N LYS A 77 -28.66 8.72 0.48
CA LYS A 77 -29.82 9.02 -0.39
C LYS A 77 -30.27 7.73 -1.08
N ASN A 78 -31.56 7.41 -1.01
CA ASN A 78 -32.17 6.25 -1.71
C ASN A 78 -31.36 4.95 -1.54
N ASP A 79 -31.08 4.57 -0.29
CA ASP A 79 -30.27 3.40 0.08
C ASP A 79 -28.84 3.35 -0.49
N THR A 80 -28.36 4.47 -1.03
CA THR A 80 -26.99 4.66 -1.48
C THR A 80 -26.25 5.56 -0.51
N ILE A 81 -25.05 5.14 -0.10
CA ILE A 81 -24.16 5.96 0.71
C ILE A 81 -23.10 6.57 -0.22
N CYS A 82 -23.11 7.88 -0.33
CA CYS A 82 -22.07 8.64 -0.99
C CYS A 82 -21.10 9.20 0.06
N THR A 83 -19.80 9.11 -0.19
CA THR A 83 -18.76 9.67 0.68
C THR A 83 -17.66 10.28 -0.18
N PRO A 84 -17.09 11.44 0.20
CA PRO A 84 -15.88 11.93 -0.43
C PRO A 84 -14.74 10.96 -0.15
N CYS A 85 -13.97 10.63 -1.18
CA CYS A 85 -12.79 9.79 -1.07
C CYS A 85 -11.59 10.44 -1.74
N LEU A 86 -10.41 10.27 -1.14
CA LEU A 86 -9.14 10.59 -1.77
C LEU A 86 -8.81 9.50 -2.78
N VAL A 87 -8.45 9.90 -3.99
CA VAL A 87 -8.06 8.98 -5.06
C VAL A 87 -6.63 9.27 -5.46
N VAL A 88 -5.82 8.21 -5.51
CA VAL A 88 -4.47 8.23 -6.08
C VAL A 88 -4.47 7.40 -7.37
N SER A 89 -4.10 8.02 -8.48
CA SER A 89 -4.07 7.41 -9.81
C SER A 89 -2.75 7.68 -10.51
N LYS A 90 -2.42 6.91 -11.54
CA LYS A 90 -1.26 7.17 -12.40
C LYS A 90 -1.69 7.95 -13.64
N ALA A 91 -0.96 9.00 -14.00
CA ALA A 91 -1.13 9.73 -15.23
C ALA A 91 -0.84 8.81 -16.42
N LYS A 92 -1.56 8.99 -17.53
CA LYS A 92 -1.44 8.21 -18.78
C LYS A 92 -1.81 6.72 -18.70
N CYS A 93 -2.02 6.17 -17.50
CA CYS A 93 -2.58 4.85 -17.30
C CYS A 93 -3.91 5.03 -16.56
N HIS A 94 -5.05 4.63 -17.14
CA HIS A 94 -6.35 4.66 -16.43
C HIS A 94 -6.43 3.66 -15.25
N THR A 95 -5.28 3.26 -14.71
CA THR A 95 -5.12 2.38 -13.57
C THR A 95 -5.26 3.20 -12.29
N LEU A 96 -6.41 3.05 -11.64
CA LEU A 96 -6.59 3.45 -10.26
C LEU A 96 -5.60 2.68 -9.38
N LEU A 97 -4.75 3.41 -8.64
CA LEU A 97 -3.82 2.79 -7.69
C LEU A 97 -4.57 2.46 -6.40
N GLU A 98 -5.14 3.48 -5.74
CA GLU A 98 -5.85 3.29 -4.47
C GLU A 98 -6.87 4.42 -4.23
N SER A 99 -7.84 4.15 -3.36
CA SER A 99 -8.82 5.13 -2.90
C SER A 99 -9.07 4.99 -1.41
N PHE A 100 -9.18 6.12 -0.71
CA PHE A 100 -9.34 6.19 0.73
C PHE A 100 -10.58 7.00 1.10
N THR A 101 -11.37 6.50 2.04
CA THR A 101 -12.41 7.27 2.72
C THR A 101 -11.79 8.38 3.58
N TYR A 102 -12.61 9.35 4.00
CA TYR A 102 -12.18 10.42 4.89
C TYR A 102 -11.53 9.91 6.19
N ASP A 103 -12.15 8.92 6.84
CA ASP A 103 -11.67 8.37 8.12
C ASP A 103 -10.34 7.63 7.94
N GLU A 104 -10.16 6.93 6.82
CA GLU A 104 -8.90 6.28 6.49
C GLU A 104 -7.77 7.29 6.30
N ILE A 105 -8.05 8.48 5.75
CA ILE A 105 -7.05 9.55 5.65
C ILE A 105 -6.69 10.11 7.02
N LEU A 106 -7.66 10.36 7.91
CA LEU A 106 -7.37 10.80 9.28
C LEU A 106 -6.50 9.77 10.03
N HIS A 107 -6.75 8.48 9.82
CA HIS A 107 -5.91 7.43 10.38
C HIS A 107 -4.52 7.38 9.73
N LEU A 108 -4.43 7.59 8.41
CA LEU A 108 -3.16 7.63 7.69
C LEU A 108 -2.29 8.81 8.17
N GLU A 109 -2.89 9.98 8.41
CA GLU A 109 -2.20 11.14 8.98
C GLU A 109 -1.60 10.84 10.35
N LYS A 110 -2.35 10.16 11.23
CA LYS A 110 -1.84 9.71 12.54
C LYS A 110 -0.69 8.71 12.42
N LEU A 111 -0.63 7.94 11.32
CA LEU A 111 0.45 6.98 11.05
C LEU A 111 1.66 7.60 10.36
N ALA A 112 1.54 8.81 9.79
CA ALA A 112 2.58 9.44 8.99
C ALA A 112 3.95 9.51 9.71
N PRO A 113 4.05 9.92 11.00
CA PRO A 113 5.34 9.97 11.69
C PRO A 113 6.05 8.61 11.75
N ARG A 114 5.29 7.54 12.02
CA ARG A 114 5.83 6.18 12.08
C ARG A 114 6.25 5.66 10.71
N ILE A 115 5.52 6.04 9.65
CA ILE A 115 5.88 5.70 8.27
C ILE A 115 7.22 6.36 7.91
N LEU A 116 7.39 7.64 8.25
CA LEU A 116 8.64 8.38 7.99
C LEU A 116 9.82 7.75 8.74
N GLN A 117 9.64 7.42 10.03
CA GLN A 117 10.66 6.71 10.80
C GLN A 117 11.05 5.36 10.15
N ALA A 118 10.06 4.61 9.65
CA ALA A 118 10.33 3.34 8.97
C ALA A 118 11.16 3.52 7.67
N PHE A 119 11.02 4.64 6.97
CA PHE A 119 11.88 4.96 5.82
C PHE A 119 13.34 5.20 6.25
N GLU A 120 13.57 5.95 7.33
CA GLU A 120 14.92 6.21 7.86
C GLU A 120 15.60 4.92 8.33
N GLU A 121 14.87 4.06 9.03
CA GLU A 121 15.37 2.74 9.46
C GLU A 121 15.74 1.87 8.25
N ALA A 122 14.90 1.87 7.20
CA ALA A 122 15.17 1.11 5.99
C ALA A 122 16.42 1.61 5.26
N GLN A 123 16.59 2.93 5.16
CA GLN A 123 17.79 3.54 4.56
C GLN A 123 19.06 3.17 5.34
N SER A 124 18.99 3.26 6.67
CA SER A 124 20.11 2.94 7.56
C SER A 124 20.58 1.49 7.41
N ARG A 125 19.63 0.54 7.31
CA ARG A 125 19.94 -0.89 7.10
C ARG A 125 20.68 -1.13 5.79
N VAL A 126 20.26 -0.48 4.70
CA VAL A 126 20.94 -0.62 3.39
C VAL A 126 22.39 -0.12 3.45
N GLN A 127 22.65 0.97 4.17
CA GLN A 127 24.01 1.50 4.33
C GLN A 127 24.90 0.57 5.16
N GLN A 128 24.36 0.01 6.25
CA GLN A 128 25.07 -0.98 7.09
C GLN A 128 25.38 -2.27 6.30
N ASP A 129 24.43 -2.76 5.51
CA ASP A 129 24.65 -3.92 4.64
C ASP A 129 25.72 -3.66 3.58
N GLY A 130 25.79 -2.44 3.06
CA GLY A 130 26.86 -2.00 2.15
C GLY A 130 28.24 -2.05 2.79
N GLN A 131 28.37 -1.55 4.03
CA GLN A 131 29.64 -1.60 4.79
C GLN A 131 30.04 -3.03 5.16
N ASN A 132 29.08 -3.86 5.58
CA ASN A 132 29.31 -5.27 5.91
C ASN A 132 29.75 -6.09 4.68
N ARG A 133 29.24 -5.75 3.48
CA ARG A 133 29.67 -6.40 2.22
C ARG A 133 31.12 -6.08 1.87
N VAL A 134 31.62 -4.86 2.14
CA VAL A 134 33.02 -4.50 1.89
C VAL A 134 33.97 -5.32 2.78
N LEU A 135 33.58 -5.60 4.03
CA LEU A 135 34.34 -6.44 4.97
C LEU A 135 34.27 -7.95 4.64
N SER A 136 33.38 -8.37 3.74
CA SER A 136 33.21 -9.77 3.30
C SER A 136 33.94 -10.14 2.01
N LYS A 137 34.86 -9.30 1.52
CA LYS A 137 35.87 -9.75 0.55
C LYS A 137 36.80 -10.74 1.27
N HIS A 138 36.34 -11.98 1.40
CA HIS A 138 37.17 -13.10 1.82
C HIS A 138 38.35 -13.18 0.86
N GLU A 139 39.54 -12.81 1.32
CA GLU A 139 40.76 -13.29 0.68
C GLU A 139 40.72 -14.81 0.74
N ALA A 140 40.69 -15.45 -0.43
CA ALA A 140 40.84 -16.89 -0.52
C ALA A 140 42.19 -17.24 0.11
N VAL A 141 42.16 -17.81 1.32
CA VAL A 141 43.35 -18.34 1.99
C VAL A 141 43.94 -19.38 1.06
N LYS A 142 45.03 -19.02 0.37
CA LYS A 142 45.81 -19.96 -0.43
C LYS A 142 46.49 -20.92 0.53
N PHE A 143 45.87 -22.07 0.76
CA PHE A 143 46.57 -23.19 1.40
C PHE A 143 47.71 -23.62 0.48
N ARG A 144 48.96 -23.42 0.92
CA ARG A 144 50.11 -24.11 0.33
C ARG A 144 50.09 -25.54 0.84
N LEU A 145 50.11 -26.50 -0.08
CA LEU A 145 50.46 -27.88 0.24
C LEU A 145 51.87 -27.87 0.82
N VAL A 146 52.00 -28.40 2.04
CA VAL A 146 53.29 -28.70 2.65
C VAL A 146 53.79 -29.98 1.96
N GLU A 147 55.04 -29.93 1.49
CA GLU A 147 55.73 -31.00 0.74
C GLU A 147 55.83 -32.32 1.51
#